data_AF-A0A1A8GY89-F1
#
_entry.id   AF-A0A1A8GY89-F1
#
_cell.length_a   1.000
_cell.length_b   1.000
_cell.length_c   1.000
_cell.angle_alpha   90.00
_cell.angle_beta   90.00
_cell.angle_gamma   90.00
#
_symmetry.space_group_name_H-M   'P 1'
#
loop_
_entity.id
_entity.type
_entity.pdbx_description
1 polymer ?
#
loop_
_entity_poly.entity_id
_entity_poly.type
_entity_poly.pdbx_seq_one_letter_code
_entity_poly.pdbx_strand_id
1 'polypeptide(L)'
;FGFARILSDLIPHHQQIFHSNVFFSGVSIPEPDTTEPLEKRFCNVSPFALQIMKSCLAMDPSLRLSCEELLQLPYFQEEGGAPWGREAERLGRRHDRGSRRRQAGVQYLPQLPHSNISPAPDTKRQVKHKYHLPNI
;
A
#
# COMPACT_ATOMS: atom_id res chain seq x y z
N PHE A 1 -23.03 -9.27 -6.35
CA PHE A 1 -21.60 -9.19 -6.73
C PHE A 1 -21.48 -8.58 -8.12
N GLY A 2 -20.99 -7.34 -8.23
CA GLY A 2 -21.04 -6.56 -9.48
C GLY A 2 -19.84 -6.70 -10.41
N PHE A 3 -18.76 -7.37 -9.99
CA PHE A 3 -17.50 -7.43 -10.75
C PHE A 3 -17.58 -8.31 -12.00
N ALA A 4 -18.23 -9.48 -11.93
CA ALA A 4 -18.43 -10.37 -13.10
C ALA A 4 -19.25 -9.70 -14.22
N ARG A 5 -20.19 -8.83 -13.84
CA ARG A 5 -21.00 -8.06 -14.79
C ARG A 5 -20.17 -7.11 -15.66
N ILE A 6 -19.03 -6.63 -15.16
CA ILE A 6 -18.21 -5.60 -15.83
C ILE A 6 -16.91 -6.17 -16.39
N LEU A 7 -16.32 -7.17 -15.73
CA LEU A 7 -14.96 -7.67 -16.02
C LEU A 7 -14.92 -9.04 -16.70
N SER A 8 -16.03 -9.47 -17.31
CA SER A 8 -16.23 -10.82 -17.86
C SER A 8 -16.12 -11.94 -16.81
N ASP A 9 -16.29 -13.19 -17.23
CA ASP A 9 -16.30 -14.35 -16.34
C ASP A 9 -14.95 -14.58 -15.66
N LEU A 10 -14.97 -15.19 -14.47
CA LEU A 10 -13.73 -15.60 -13.80
C LEU A 10 -12.97 -16.59 -14.66
N ILE A 11 -11.65 -16.41 -14.76
CA ILE A 11 -10.78 -17.40 -15.42
C ILE A 11 -10.82 -18.75 -14.68
N PRO A 12 -10.57 -19.89 -15.36
CA PRO A 12 -10.66 -21.22 -14.76
C PRO A 12 -9.84 -21.38 -13.48
N HIS A 13 -8.64 -20.79 -13.44
CA HIS A 13 -7.78 -20.83 -12.25
C HIS A 13 -8.42 -20.16 -11.03
N HIS A 14 -9.08 -19.01 -11.19
CA HIS A 14 -9.76 -18.32 -10.09
C HIS A 14 -11.00 -19.10 -9.63
N GLN A 15 -11.74 -19.70 -10.58
CA GLN A 15 -12.86 -20.58 -10.25
C GLN A 15 -12.38 -21.79 -9.42
N GLN A 16 -11.28 -22.43 -9.80
CA GLN A 16 -10.72 -23.55 -9.05
C GLN A 16 -10.34 -23.15 -7.61
N ILE A 17 -9.69 -22.00 -7.43
CA ILE A 17 -9.34 -21.48 -6.10
C ILE A 17 -10.61 -21.23 -5.28
N PHE A 18 -11.65 -20.67 -5.87
CA PHE A 18 -12.92 -20.44 -5.18
C PHE A 18 -13.55 -21.75 -4.68
N HIS A 19 -13.68 -22.76 -5.55
CA HIS A 19 -14.33 -24.03 -5.22
C HIS A 19 -13.53 -24.89 -4.23
N SER A 20 -12.19 -24.78 -4.24
CA SER A 20 -11.33 -25.53 -3.32
C SER A 20 -11.20 -24.88 -1.93
N ASN A 21 -11.69 -23.66 -1.77
CA ASN A 21 -11.55 -22.92 -0.52
C ASN A 21 -12.73 -23.19 0.43
N VAL A 22 -12.43 -23.75 1.60
CA VAL A 22 -13.40 -24.10 2.65
C VAL A 22 -14.22 -22.90 3.15
N PHE A 23 -13.69 -21.68 3.08
CA PHE A 23 -14.42 -20.46 3.45
C PHE A 23 -15.63 -20.20 2.54
N PHE A 24 -15.60 -20.74 1.32
CA PHE A 24 -16.68 -20.62 0.34
C PHE A 24 -17.49 -21.91 0.17
N SER A 25 -17.37 -22.86 1.11
CA SER A 25 -18.16 -24.09 1.06
C SER A 25 -19.66 -23.78 1.15
N GLY A 26 -20.44 -24.29 0.19
CA GLY A 26 -21.89 -24.10 0.13
C GLY A 26 -22.35 -22.78 -0.47
N VAL A 27 -21.43 -21.93 -0.94
CA VAL A 27 -21.77 -20.74 -1.74
C VAL A 27 -21.34 -20.92 -3.19
N SER A 28 -22.16 -20.42 -4.12
CA SER A 28 -21.82 -20.36 -5.55
C SER A 28 -21.48 -18.92 -5.96
N ILE A 29 -20.64 -18.79 -6.98
CA ILE A 29 -20.45 -17.49 -7.63
C ILE A 29 -21.73 -17.20 -8.41
N PRO A 30 -22.43 -16.09 -8.15
CA PRO A 30 -23.62 -15.75 -8.91
C PRO A 30 -23.23 -15.41 -10.35
N GLU A 31 -23.88 -16.07 -11.29
CA GLU A 31 -23.75 -15.77 -12.72
C GLU A 31 -24.60 -14.53 -13.05
N PRO A 32 -24.01 -13.48 -13.67
CA PRO A 32 -24.79 -12.32 -14.06
C PRO A 32 -25.69 -12.65 -15.27
N ASP A 33 -26.97 -12.28 -15.21
CA ASP A 33 -27.90 -12.46 -16.35
C ASP A 33 -27.46 -11.69 -17.60
N THR A 34 -26.73 -10.59 -17.41
CA THR A 34 -26.21 -9.74 -18.49
C THR A 34 -24.82 -9.24 -18.15
N THR A 35 -23.95 -9.24 -19.16
CA THR A 35 -22.67 -8.55 -19.12
C THR A 35 -22.85 -7.11 -19.62
N GLU A 36 -22.23 -6.17 -18.92
CA GLU A 36 -22.28 -4.75 -19.23
C GLU A 36 -20.86 -4.23 -19.38
N PRO A 37 -20.41 -3.95 -20.62
CA PRO A 37 -19.03 -3.55 -20.87
C PRO A 37 -18.73 -2.18 -20.24
N LEU A 38 -17.45 -1.89 -19.98
CA LEU A 38 -17.02 -0.63 -19.37
C LEU A 38 -17.49 0.58 -20.19
N GLU A 39 -17.49 0.48 -21.52
CA GLU A 39 -17.97 1.48 -22.48
C GLU A 39 -19.40 1.94 -22.17
N LYS A 40 -20.26 0.97 -21.86
CA LYS A 40 -21.68 1.21 -21.60
C LYS A 40 -21.90 1.81 -20.21
N ARG A 41 -21.06 1.42 -19.25
CA ARG A 41 -21.05 1.99 -17.89
C ARG A 41 -20.48 3.41 -17.84
N PHE A 42 -19.46 3.67 -18.64
CA PHE A 42 -18.67 4.90 -18.62
C PHE A 42 -18.74 5.61 -19.99
N CYS A 43 -19.95 5.89 -20.45
CA CYS A 43 -20.21 6.50 -21.76
C CYS A 43 -19.64 7.92 -21.93
N ASN A 44 -19.39 8.63 -20.81
CA ASN A 44 -18.90 10.02 -20.81
C ASN A 44 -17.40 10.14 -20.53
N VAL A 45 -16.66 9.02 -20.52
CA VAL A 45 -15.23 9.01 -20.22
C VAL A 45 -14.41 9.05 -21.50
N SER A 46 -13.26 9.75 -21.47
CA SER A 46 -12.33 9.79 -22.59
C SER A 46 -11.94 8.37 -23.05
N PRO A 47 -11.84 8.11 -24.37
CA PRO A 47 -11.41 6.82 -24.87
C PRO A 47 -10.02 6.41 -24.35
N PHE A 48 -9.14 7.37 -24.06
CA PHE A 48 -7.83 7.09 -23.46
C PHE A 48 -7.92 6.67 -21.99
N ALA A 49 -8.80 7.29 -21.21
CA ALA A 49 -9.08 6.86 -19.84
C ALA A 49 -9.72 5.47 -19.82
N LEU A 50 -10.62 5.19 -20.78
CA LEU A 50 -11.21 3.87 -20.94
C LEU A 50 -10.16 2.80 -21.28
N GLN A 51 -9.18 3.14 -22.11
CA GLN A 51 -8.04 2.25 -22.41
C GLN A 51 -7.26 1.90 -21.14
N ILE A 52 -6.92 2.89 -20.31
CA ILE A 52 -6.28 2.66 -19.01
C ILE A 52 -7.10 1.69 -18.15
N MET A 53 -8.41 1.96 -18.01
CA MET A 53 -9.27 1.12 -17.18
C MET A 53 -9.30 -0.33 -17.66
N LYS A 54 -9.42 -0.57 -18.97
CA LYS A 54 -9.39 -1.92 -19.54
C LYS A 54 -8.05 -2.62 -19.31
N SER A 55 -6.95 -1.91 -19.51
CA SER A 55 -5.59 -2.43 -19.28
C SER A 55 -5.33 -2.78 -17.82
N CYS A 56 -5.99 -2.11 -16.87
CA CYS A 56 -5.85 -2.40 -15.44
C CYS A 56 -6.78 -3.51 -14.94
N LEU A 57 -7.98 -3.60 -15.49
CA LEU A 57 -9.08 -4.40 -14.94
C LEU A 57 -9.29 -5.74 -15.67
N ALA A 58 -8.27 -6.25 -16.37
CA ALA A 58 -8.34 -7.58 -16.96
C ALA A 58 -8.52 -8.68 -15.88
N MET A 59 -9.38 -9.67 -16.16
CA MET A 59 -9.62 -10.78 -15.25
C MET A 59 -8.36 -11.63 -15.06
N ASP A 60 -7.65 -11.93 -16.14
CA ASP A 60 -6.32 -12.52 -16.09
C ASP A 60 -5.30 -11.47 -15.62
N PRO A 61 -4.63 -11.68 -14.48
CA PRO A 61 -3.61 -10.76 -14.00
C PRO A 61 -2.44 -10.59 -14.97
N SER A 62 -2.14 -11.61 -15.78
CA SER A 62 -1.03 -11.60 -16.74
C SER A 62 -1.29 -10.69 -17.94
N LEU A 63 -2.57 -10.39 -18.21
CA LEU A 63 -2.97 -9.47 -19.28
C LEU A 63 -3.02 -8.01 -18.83
N ARG A 64 -2.78 -7.74 -17.54
CA ARG A 64 -2.74 -6.38 -17.03
C ARG A 64 -1.42 -5.73 -17.39
N LEU A 65 -1.49 -4.49 -17.84
CA LEU A 65 -0.28 -3.70 -18.07
C LEU A 65 0.39 -3.36 -16.74
N SER A 66 1.72 -3.36 -16.75
CA SER A 66 2.52 -2.84 -15.65
C SER A 66 2.33 -1.33 -15.50
N CYS A 67 2.70 -0.79 -14.34
CA CYS A 67 2.66 0.66 -14.12
C CYS A 67 3.53 1.42 -15.13
N GLU A 68 4.67 0.86 -15.54
CA GLU A 68 5.55 1.47 -16.53
C GLU A 68 4.86 1.55 -17.89
N GLU A 69 4.26 0.46 -18.37
CA GLU A 69 3.52 0.41 -19.63
C GLU A 69 2.28 1.32 -19.61
N LEU A 70 1.57 1.40 -18.48
CA LEU A 70 0.42 2.29 -18.33
C LEU A 70 0.81 3.76 -18.51
N LEU A 71 1.95 4.18 -17.98
CA LEU A 71 2.45 5.56 -18.12
C LEU A 71 2.84 5.92 -19.55
N GLN A 72 3.08 4.93 -20.42
CA GLN A 72 3.35 5.13 -21.85
C GLN A 72 2.06 5.26 -22.69
N LEU A 73 0.87 5.15 -22.09
CA LEU A 73 -0.37 5.27 -22.86
C LEU A 73 -0.72 6.74 -23.15
N PRO A 74 -1.47 7.03 -24.23
CA PRO A 74 -1.79 8.40 -24.65
C PRO A 74 -2.47 9.24 -23.56
N TYR A 75 -3.19 8.58 -22.66
CA TYR A 75 -3.82 9.21 -21.50
C TYR A 75 -2.83 10.04 -20.66
N PHE A 76 -1.57 9.63 -20.58
CA PHE A 76 -0.51 10.32 -19.86
C PHE A 76 0.49 11.06 -20.75
N GLN A 77 0.41 10.89 -22.08
CA GLN A 77 1.32 11.54 -23.04
C GLN A 77 0.79 12.88 -23.57
N GLU A 78 -0.53 13.11 -23.54
CA GLU A 78 -1.07 14.40 -23.99
C GLU A 78 -0.55 15.52 -23.08
N GLU A 79 0.22 16.42 -23.68
CA GLU A 79 0.89 17.60 -23.13
C GLU A 79 -0.11 18.52 -22.41
N GLY A 80 -0.42 18.17 -21.17
CA GLY A 80 -1.40 18.88 -20.35
C GLY A 80 -1.30 18.40 -18.92
N GLY A 81 -0.08 18.43 -18.39
CA GLY A 81 0.25 18.03 -17.03
C GLY A 81 -0.66 18.68 -16.00
N ALA A 82 -1.76 18.03 -15.67
CA ALA A 82 -2.22 18.03 -14.29
C ALA A 82 -1.06 17.39 -13.50
N PRO A 83 -0.47 18.09 -12.53
CA PRO A 83 0.74 17.65 -11.83
C PRO A 83 0.39 16.52 -10.85
N TRP A 84 0.05 15.34 -11.38
CA TRP A 84 0.00 14.10 -10.62
C TRP A 84 1.43 13.61 -10.41
N GLY A 85 2.24 14.35 -9.62
CA GLY A 85 3.57 13.89 -9.24
C GLY A 85 4.64 14.92 -8.90
N ARG A 86 4.41 16.23 -9.08
CA ARG A 86 5.38 17.28 -8.69
C ARG A 86 4.89 18.17 -7.54
N GLU A 87 4.33 17.57 -6.50
CA GLU A 87 4.21 18.23 -5.18
C GLU A 87 5.02 17.51 -4.08
N ALA A 88 5.99 16.67 -4.47
CA ALA A 88 6.84 15.93 -3.52
C ALA A 88 8.28 16.46 -3.39
N GLU A 89 8.70 17.43 -4.21
CA GLU A 89 9.92 18.19 -3.94
C GLU A 89 9.59 19.37 -3.04
N ARG A 90 9.37 19.03 -1.77
CA ARG A 90 9.49 19.97 -0.65
C ARG A 90 10.88 20.59 -0.71
N LEU A 91 10.96 21.73 -1.39
CA LEU A 91 12.10 22.63 -1.35
C LEU A 91 12.46 22.87 0.12
N GLY A 92 13.64 22.39 0.51
CA GLY A 92 14.36 22.93 1.66
C GLY A 92 14.29 22.16 2.99
N ARG A 93 14.61 20.86 3.03
CA ARG A 93 15.31 20.35 4.22
C ARG A 93 16.80 20.65 4.10
N ARG A 94 17.18 21.91 4.38
CA ARG A 94 18.54 22.19 4.83
C ARG A 94 18.71 21.52 6.18
N HIS A 95 19.34 20.35 6.20
CA HIS A 95 19.84 19.76 7.43
C HIS A 95 21.07 20.56 7.83
N ASP A 96 20.83 21.71 8.46
CA ASP A 96 21.82 22.41 9.27
C ASP A 96 22.33 21.41 10.32
N ARG A 97 23.62 21.08 10.25
CA ARG A 97 24.32 20.32 11.29
C ARG A 97 24.46 21.23 12.53
N GLY A 98 23.35 21.47 13.21
CA GLY A 98 23.25 22.17 14.47
C GLY A 98 23.30 21.18 15.63
N SER A 99 24.44 21.10 16.29
CA SER A 99 24.66 20.46 17.59
C SER A 99 23.51 20.72 18.58
N ARG A 100 22.72 19.69 18.95
CA ARG A 100 21.88 19.75 20.16
C ARG A 100 21.64 18.37 20.78
N ARG A 101 22.57 18.02 21.66
CA ARG A 101 22.37 17.46 23.02
C ARG A 101 21.22 16.45 23.23
N ARG A 102 21.65 15.21 23.53
CA ARG A 102 20.90 14.09 24.12
C ARG A 102 19.80 14.51 25.10
N GLN A 103 18.60 13.95 24.96
CA GLN A 103 17.76 13.48 26.07
C GLN A 103 16.95 12.27 25.60
N ALA A 104 17.34 11.09 26.09
CA ALA A 104 16.52 9.89 26.04
C ALA A 104 15.50 9.99 27.17
N GLY A 105 14.21 10.06 26.83
CA GLY A 105 13.12 10.19 27.79
C GLY A 105 11.91 9.38 27.33
N VAL A 106 11.65 8.30 28.08
CA VAL A 106 10.35 7.63 28.30
C VAL A 106 9.62 7.08 27.06
N GLN A 107 9.89 5.80 26.74
CA GLN A 107 9.09 5.01 25.81
C GLN A 107 7.96 4.32 26.59
N TYR A 108 6.71 4.73 26.37
CA TYR A 108 5.50 4.14 26.98
C TYR A 108 4.95 2.95 26.18
N LEU A 109 5.81 2.16 25.54
CA LEU A 109 5.37 1.03 24.72
C LEU A 109 5.77 -0.30 25.37
N PRO A 110 4.82 -1.25 25.54
CA PRO A 110 5.13 -2.55 26.11
C PRO A 110 6.03 -3.33 25.14
N GLN A 111 7.24 -3.65 25.59
CA GLN A 111 8.18 -4.48 24.82
C GLN A 111 7.79 -5.95 24.97
N LEU A 112 7.67 -6.65 23.84
CA LEU A 112 7.47 -8.10 23.81
C LEU A 112 8.73 -8.79 24.34
N PRO A 113 8.61 -9.85 25.16
CA PRO A 113 9.76 -10.65 25.55
C PRO A 113 10.37 -11.30 24.30
N HIS A 114 11.63 -11.72 24.37
CA HIS A 114 12.41 -12.30 23.25
C HIS A 114 12.91 -11.28 22.19
N SER A 115 13.76 -10.34 22.62
CA SER A 115 14.72 -9.68 21.74
C SER A 115 16.08 -9.61 22.45
N ASN A 116 16.92 -10.62 22.22
CA ASN A 116 18.28 -10.74 22.75
C ASN A 116 19.27 -9.85 21.97
N ILE A 117 19.11 -8.53 22.08
CA ILE A 117 20.15 -7.59 21.65
C ILE A 117 20.37 -6.61 22.80
N SER A 118 21.21 -7.02 23.73
CA SER A 118 21.64 -6.20 24.86
C SER A 118 22.64 -5.15 24.35
N PRO A 119 22.40 -3.83 24.53
CA PRO A 119 23.46 -2.85 24.35
C PRO A 119 24.35 -2.92 25.59
N ALA A 120 25.52 -3.55 25.43
CA ALA A 120 26.53 -3.68 26.48
C ALA A 120 26.86 -2.32 27.14
N PRO A 121 27.02 -2.26 28.47
CA PRO A 121 27.52 -1.07 29.16
C PRO A 121 29.05 -1.14 29.30
N ASP A 122 29.74 -0.01 29.17
CA ASP A 122 30.63 0.57 30.20
C ASP A 122 31.57 1.62 29.58
N THR A 123 31.50 2.85 30.07
CA THR A 123 32.72 3.64 30.29
C THR A 123 32.57 4.40 31.61
N LYS A 124 33.28 3.91 32.64
CA LYS A 124 33.89 4.66 33.75
C LYS A 124 33.45 6.12 33.88
N ARG A 125 32.69 6.46 34.94
CA ARG A 125 33.02 7.60 35.83
C ARG A 125 32.55 7.30 37.24
N GLN A 126 33.51 7.20 38.15
CA GLN A 126 33.28 7.20 39.58
C GLN A 126 32.89 8.61 40.04
N VAL A 127 31.78 8.77 40.75
CA VAL A 127 31.59 9.83 41.76
C VAL A 127 30.74 9.28 42.91
N LYS A 128 31.20 9.60 44.11
CA LYS A 128 30.83 9.05 45.42
C LYS A 128 29.39 9.39 45.87
N HIS A 129 28.85 8.42 46.62
CA HIS A 129 27.82 8.46 47.67
C HIS A 129 27.30 9.83 48.12
N LYS A 130 25.97 9.93 48.25
CA LYS A 130 25.29 10.38 49.47
C LYS A 130 24.00 9.56 49.62
N TYR A 131 23.85 8.95 50.80
CA TYR A 131 22.64 8.28 51.30
C TYR A 131 21.43 9.27 51.19
N HIS A 132 20.14 8.91 51.21
CA HIS A 132 19.34 8.44 52.35
C HIS A 132 17.96 7.96 51.81
N LEU A 133 17.44 6.84 52.30
CA LEU A 133 16.01 6.50 52.23
C LEU A 133 15.23 7.29 53.30
N PRO A 134 13.93 7.49 53.10
CA PRO A 134 13.02 6.75 53.98
C PRO A 134 11.82 6.13 53.26
N ASN A 135 11.37 5.01 53.83
CA ASN A 135 10.06 4.38 53.64
C ASN A 135 8.92 5.35 53.99
N ILE A 136 7.78 5.21 53.31
CA ILE A 136 6.56 4.49 53.76
C ILE A 136 5.82 4.05 52.51
#